data_AF-A0A0V0HLZ0-F1
#
_entry.id   AF-A0A0V0HLZ0-F1
#
_cell.length_a   1.000
_cell.length_b   1.000
_cell.length_c   1.000
_cell.angle_alpha   90.00
_cell.angle_beta   90.00
_cell.angle_gamma   90.00
#
_symmetry.space_group_name_H-M   'P 1'
#
loop_
_entity.id
_entity.type
_entity.pdbx_description
1 polymer ?
#
loop_
_entity_poly.entity_id
_entity_poly.type
_entity_poly.pdbx_seq_one_letter_code
_entity_poly.pdbx_strand_id
1 'polypeptide(L)'
;MPQIADRKENMNGWNWVMSELRSLFEWPWAICGDFNVSRFLSEKINCRRTPTMEDFSDFIEDMELMVDFQLVVVVCDYTWIKGDRTNAASRIDRILVSKEWDDSFRKIK
;
A
#
# COMPACT_ATOMS: atom_id res chain seq x y z
N MET A 1 2.56 -21.26 -11.07
CA MET A 1 3.07 -19.95 -11.52
C MET A 1 1.90 -18.98 -11.43
N PRO A 2 1.79 -18.08 -10.44
CA PRO A 2 0.70 -17.12 -10.45
C PRO A 2 1.01 -16.04 -11.49
N GLN A 3 -0.06 -15.64 -12.17
CA GLN A 3 -0.08 -14.78 -13.34
C GLN A 3 0.54 -13.42 -13.01
N ILE A 4 1.50 -13.00 -13.82
CA ILE A 4 1.91 -11.61 -13.91
C ILE A 4 0.75 -10.92 -14.64
N ALA A 5 -0.23 -10.40 -13.89
CA ALA A 5 -1.21 -9.48 -14.45
C ALA A 5 -0.46 -8.31 -15.09
N ASP A 6 -0.92 -7.89 -16.26
CA ASP A 6 -0.17 -6.96 -17.10
C ASP A 6 0.00 -5.62 -16.37
N ARG A 7 1.17 -4.96 -16.54
CA ARG A 7 1.54 -3.72 -15.82
C ARG A 7 0.43 -2.64 -15.89
N LYS A 8 -0.24 -2.55 -17.04
CA LYS A 8 -1.34 -1.59 -17.26
C LYS A 8 -2.64 -2.02 -16.57
N GLU A 9 -2.92 -3.32 -16.48
CA GLU A 9 -4.15 -3.84 -15.88
C GLU A 9 -4.17 -3.58 -14.37
N ASN A 10 -3.03 -3.76 -13.69
CA ASN A 10 -2.92 -3.43 -12.27
C ASN A 10 -3.10 -1.93 -12.00
N MET A 11 -2.45 -1.06 -12.79
CA MET A 11 -2.58 0.40 -12.63
C MET A 11 -4.00 0.90 -12.97
N ASN A 12 -4.64 0.32 -14.00
CA ASN A 12 -6.04 0.59 -14.33
C ASN A 12 -6.98 0.14 -13.20
N GLY A 13 -6.70 -1.02 -12.58
CA GLY A 13 -7.45 -1.51 -11.43
C GLY A 13 -7.40 -0.55 -10.25
N TRP A 14 -6.21 -0.06 -9.89
CA TRP A 14 -6.05 0.91 -8.80
C TRP A 14 -6.78 2.22 -9.08
N ASN A 15 -6.64 2.78 -10.29
CA ASN A 15 -7.33 4.01 -10.67
C ASN A 15 -8.86 3.87 -10.65
N TRP A 16 -9.38 2.73 -11.10
CA TRP A 16 -10.82 2.46 -11.08
C TRP A 16 -11.36 2.36 -9.65
N VAL A 17 -10.71 1.57 -8.79
CA VAL A 17 -11.08 1.44 -7.37
C VAL A 17 -11.10 2.82 -6.71
N MET A 18 -10.11 3.67 -7.00
CA MET A 18 -10.04 5.02 -6.43
C MET A 18 -11.14 5.95 -6.94
N SER A 19 -11.47 5.89 -8.23
CA SER A 19 -12.59 6.67 -8.79
C SER A 19 -13.90 6.31 -8.11
N GLU A 20 -14.10 5.02 -7.84
CA GLU A 20 -15.29 4.53 -7.16
C GLU A 20 -15.31 4.92 -5.68
N LEU A 21 -14.18 4.82 -4.98
CA LEU A 21 -14.10 5.23 -3.57
C LEU A 21 -14.33 6.75 -3.40
N ARG A 22 -13.74 7.57 -4.27
CA ARG A 22 -13.94 9.04 -4.23
C ARG A 22 -15.36 9.45 -4.62
N SER A 23 -16.05 8.68 -5.45
CA SER A 23 -17.45 8.96 -5.80
C SER A 23 -18.43 8.48 -4.72
N LEU A 24 -18.09 7.42 -3.98
CA LEU A 24 -18.97 6.80 -2.99
C LEU A 24 -18.84 7.41 -1.58
N PHE A 25 -17.68 7.96 -1.22
CA PHE A 25 -17.42 8.42 0.15
C PHE A 25 -17.20 9.93 0.24
N GLU A 26 -18.19 10.65 0.79
CA GLU A 26 -18.05 12.05 1.24
C GLU A 26 -17.34 12.19 2.61
N TRP A 27 -17.08 11.06 3.28
CA TRP A 27 -16.53 10.99 4.63
C TRP A 27 -15.13 10.37 4.65
N PRO A 28 -14.35 10.57 5.73
CA PRO A 28 -13.04 9.95 5.90
C PRO A 28 -13.09 8.42 5.68
N TRP A 29 -12.19 7.91 4.83
CA TRP A 29 -12.17 6.50 4.44
C TRP A 29 -10.80 5.84 4.65
N ALA A 30 -10.80 4.51 4.71
CA ALA A 30 -9.60 3.70 4.81
C ALA A 30 -9.71 2.46 3.90
N ILE A 31 -8.61 2.09 3.25
CA ILE A 31 -8.45 0.85 2.49
C ILE A 31 -7.43 0.00 3.22
N CYS A 32 -7.78 -1.25 3.51
CA CYS A 32 -6.90 -2.23 4.13
C CYS A 32 -6.82 -3.45 3.23
N GLY A 33 -5.63 -4.01 3.02
CA GLY A 33 -5.51 -5.26 2.27
C GLY A 33 -4.09 -5.66 1.91
N ASP A 34 -3.99 -6.78 1.21
CA ASP A 34 -2.76 -7.27 0.58
C ASP A 34 -2.62 -6.65 -0.82
N PHE A 35 -1.67 -5.72 -0.95
CA PHE A 35 -1.35 -5.06 -2.21
C PHE A 35 -0.36 -5.85 -3.06
N ASN A 36 0.26 -6.91 -2.50
CA ASN A 36 1.35 -7.68 -3.10
C ASN A 36 2.55 -6.84 -3.56
N VAL A 37 2.64 -5.57 -3.14
CA VAL A 37 3.68 -4.61 -3.55
C VAL A 37 4.20 -3.84 -2.34
N SER A 38 5.53 -3.73 -2.26
CA SER A 38 6.21 -2.87 -1.30
C SER A 38 6.47 -1.50 -1.90
N ARG A 39 6.37 -0.44 -1.09
CA ARG A 39 6.64 0.95 -1.50
C ARG A 39 8.15 1.24 -1.51
N PHE A 40 8.84 0.82 -0.45
CA PHE A 40 10.26 1.11 -0.26
C PHE A 40 11.11 -0.17 -0.22
N LEU A 41 12.39 -0.04 -0.60
CA LEU A 41 13.32 -1.18 -0.52
C LEU A 41 13.58 -1.60 0.93
N SER A 42 13.51 -0.66 1.88
CA SER A 42 13.62 -0.92 3.32
C SER A 42 12.55 -1.88 3.85
N GLU A 43 11.46 -2.05 3.12
CA GLU A 43 10.35 -2.95 3.48
C GLU A 43 10.55 -4.37 2.95
N LYS A 44 11.73 -4.68 2.42
CA LYS A 44 12.06 -6.01 1.89
C LYS A 44 13.41 -6.48 2.43
N ILE A 45 13.47 -7.74 2.82
CA ILE A 45 14.72 -8.44 3.16
C ILE A 45 15.09 -9.34 1.99
N ASN A 46 16.35 -9.33 1.57
CA ASN A 46 16.91 -10.20 0.53
C ASN A 46 16.14 -10.17 -0.81
N CYS A 47 15.52 -9.04 -1.13
CA CYS A 47 14.73 -8.81 -2.34
C CYS A 47 15.28 -7.62 -3.14
N ARG A 48 14.94 -7.56 -4.43
CA ARG A 48 15.35 -6.48 -5.34
C ARG A 48 14.26 -5.42 -5.47
N ARG A 49 14.69 -4.19 -5.83
CA ARG A 49 13.80 -3.11 -6.27
C ARG A 49 13.09 -3.57 -7.55
N THR A 50 11.78 -3.33 -7.61
CA THR A 50 10.97 -3.62 -8.79
C THR A 50 10.36 -2.32 -9.30
N PRO A 51 10.18 -2.12 -10.63
CA PRO A 51 9.56 -0.91 -11.18
C PRO A 51 8.19 -0.60 -10.57
N THR A 52 7.42 -1.64 -10.25
CA THR A 52 6.10 -1.52 -9.61
C THR A 52 6.13 -0.83 -8.23
N MET A 53 7.30 -0.75 -7.57
CA MET A 53 7.44 -0.01 -6.31
C MET A 53 7.39 1.51 -6.53
N GLU A 54 7.92 1.98 -7.67
CA GLU A 54 7.84 3.39 -8.08
C GLU A 54 6.39 3.71 -8.43
N ASP A 55 5.76 2.92 -9.31
CA ASP A 55 4.36 3.09 -9.68
C ASP A 55 3.43 3.09 -8.44
N PHE A 56 3.70 2.23 -7.45
CA PHE A 56 2.93 2.18 -6.21
C PHE A 56 3.20 3.37 -5.29
N SER A 57 4.42 3.91 -5.29
CA SER A 57 4.75 5.13 -4.55
C SER A 57 4.05 6.34 -5.17
N ASP A 58 4.12 6.48 -6.49
CA ASP A 58 3.47 7.54 -7.26
C ASP A 58 1.95 7.47 -7.06
N PHE A 59 1.35 6.27 -7.12
CA PHE A 59 -0.07 6.07 -6.83
C PHE A 59 -0.46 6.54 -5.42
N ILE A 60 0.32 6.22 -4.39
CA ILE A 60 0.04 6.67 -3.02
C ILE A 60 0.15 8.19 -2.90
N GLU A 61 1.13 8.80 -3.57
CA GLU A 61 1.39 10.25 -3.56
C GLU A 61 0.32 11.02 -4.32
N ASP A 62 -0.02 10.61 -5.55
CA ASP A 62 -1.09 11.19 -6.38
C ASP A 62 -2.46 11.16 -5.69
N MET A 63 -2.67 10.15 -4.84
CA MET A 63 -3.92 9.96 -4.13
C MET A 63 -3.98 10.70 -2.79
N GLU A 64 -2.90 11.40 -2.39
CA GLU A 64 -2.73 12.05 -1.08
C GLU A 64 -3.02 11.11 0.10
N LEU A 65 -2.71 9.81 -0.04
CA LEU A 65 -2.95 8.82 1.01
C LEU A 65 -1.84 8.94 2.05
N MET A 66 -2.11 9.74 3.08
CA MET A 66 -1.04 10.28 3.93
C MET A 66 -0.58 9.34 5.06
N VAL A 67 -1.25 8.22 5.33
CA VAL A 67 -0.82 7.36 6.45
C VAL A 67 -0.91 5.89 6.11
N ASP A 68 0.28 5.27 6.08
CA ASP A 68 0.43 3.85 6.36
C ASP A 68 0.26 3.68 7.89
N PHE A 69 -0.95 3.40 8.34
CA PHE A 69 -1.29 3.34 9.77
C PHE A 69 -0.42 2.30 10.51
N GLN A 70 0.05 1.27 9.81
CA GLN A 70 0.97 0.28 10.36
C GLN A 70 2.34 0.88 10.73
N LEU A 71 2.86 1.87 9.99
CA LEU A 71 4.12 2.52 10.37
C LEU A 71 4.04 3.28 11.70
N VAL A 72 2.86 3.81 12.03
CA VAL A 72 2.68 4.67 13.21
C VAL A 72 2.31 3.85 14.46
N VAL A 73 1.63 2.71 14.28
CA VAL A 73 1.01 1.96 15.40
C VAL A 73 1.57 0.55 15.57
N VAL A 74 2.14 -0.08 14.53
CA VAL A 74 2.53 -1.50 14.56
C VAL A 74 4.03 -1.65 14.32
N VAL A 75 4.72 -2.31 15.26
CA VAL A 75 6.19 -2.58 15.20
C VAL A 75 6.54 -3.75 14.26
N CYS A 76 5.74 -3.98 13.21
CA CYS A 76 5.89 -5.13 12.32
C CYS A 76 6.33 -4.65 10.94
N ASP A 77 7.63 -4.70 10.68
CA ASP A 77 8.26 -4.21 9.45
C ASP A 77 7.94 -5.08 8.21
N TYR A 78 7.41 -6.29 8.40
CA TYR A 78 7.09 -7.24 7.34
C TYR A 78 5.77 -7.95 7.64
N THR A 79 5.00 -8.21 6.59
CA THR A 79 3.70 -8.89 6.69
C THR A 79 3.69 -10.21 5.91
N TRP A 80 4.71 -10.43 5.08
CA TRP A 80 4.90 -11.66 4.32
C TRP A 80 6.35 -12.15 4.39
N ILE A 81 6.51 -13.47 4.51
CA ILE A 81 7.80 -14.15 4.50
C ILE A 81 7.77 -15.23 3.44
N LYS A 82 8.82 -15.29 2.62
CA LYS A 82 9.03 -16.36 1.66
C LYS A 82 9.47 -17.60 2.42
N GLY A 83 8.66 -18.66 2.38
CA GLY A 83 8.90 -19.91 3.13
C GLY A 83 10.09 -20.77 2.68
N ASP A 84 11.05 -20.21 1.93
CA ASP A 84 12.25 -20.92 1.48
C ASP A 84 13.49 -20.51 2.31
N ARG A 85 14.66 -21.09 1.98
CA ARG A 85 15.92 -20.82 2.70
C ARG A 85 16.49 -19.41 2.44
N THR A 86 15.83 -18.57 1.64
CA THR A 86 16.40 -17.28 1.22
C THR A 86 16.21 -16.17 2.27
N ASN A 87 15.55 -16.46 3.39
CA ASN A 87 15.22 -15.50 4.44
C ASN A 87 14.70 -14.18 3.84
N ALA A 88 13.80 -14.30 2.87
CA ALA A 88 13.23 -13.15 2.17
C ALA A 88 11.91 -12.78 2.83
N ALA A 89 11.74 -11.51 3.14
CA ALA A 89 10.53 -10.96 3.73
C ALA A 89 10.12 -9.71 2.97
N SER A 90 8.84 -9.37 2.96
CA SER A 90 8.33 -8.16 2.33
C SER A 90 7.10 -7.66 3.06
N ARG A 91 6.93 -6.34 3.08
CA ARG A 91 5.69 -5.71 3.54
C ARG A 91 4.77 -5.48 2.35
N ILE A 92 3.68 -6.23 2.32
CA ILE A 92 2.70 -6.23 1.23
C ILE A 92 1.28 -5.93 1.70
N ASP A 93 0.99 -6.12 2.99
CA ASP A 93 -0.28 -5.72 3.59
C ASP A 93 -0.16 -4.30 4.10
N ARG A 94 -1.18 -3.47 3.83
CA ARG A 94 -1.20 -2.06 4.25
C ARG A 94 -2.58 -1.60 4.61
N ILE A 95 -2.60 -0.55 5.43
CA ILE A 95 -3.77 0.26 5.73
C ILE A 95 -3.47 1.65 5.21
N LEU A 96 -4.17 2.08 4.17
CA LEU A 96 -4.08 3.41 3.57
C LEU A 96 -5.33 4.20 3.98
N VAL A 97 -5.15 5.39 4.53
CA VAL A 97 -6.26 6.24 4.96
C VAL A 97 -6.31 7.53 4.13
N SER A 98 -7.51 8.08 3.98
CA SER A 98 -7.70 9.38 3.35
C SER A 98 -7.10 10.49 4.22
N LYS A 99 -6.74 11.60 3.58
CA LYS A 99 -6.17 12.77 4.27
C LYS A 99 -7.11 13.35 5.31
N GLU A 100 -8.40 13.39 5.00
CA GLU A 100 -9.45 13.87 5.91
C GLU A 100 -9.54 13.02 7.18
N TRP A 101 -9.26 11.72 7.07
CA TRP A 101 -9.18 10.81 8.21
C TRP A 101 -8.01 11.16 9.12
N ASP A 102 -6.81 11.34 8.55
CA ASP A 102 -5.61 11.72 9.32
C ASP A 102 -5.78 13.09 9.99
N ASP A 103 -6.29 14.08 9.27
CA ASP A 103 -6.57 15.41 9.81
C ASP A 103 -7.61 15.38 10.94
N SER A 104 -8.62 14.51 10.84
CA SER A 104 -9.64 14.35 11.88
C SER A 104 -9.07 13.66 13.12
N PHE A 105 -8.25 12.63 12.94
CA PHE A 105 -7.63 11.88 14.03
C PHE A 105 -6.58 12.71 14.78
N ARG A 106 -5.79 13.53 14.07
CA ARG A 106 -4.82 14.45 14.69
C ARG A 106 -5.47 15.53 15.54
N LYS A 107 -6.69 15.96 15.22
CA LYS A 107 -7.48 16.94 16.01
C LYS A 107 -8.07 16.35 17.30
N ILE A 108 -8.09 15.03 17.44
CA ILE A 108 -8.61 14.34 18.63
C ILE A 108 -7.50 14.11 19.69
N LYS A 109 -6.23 14.31 19.32
CA LYS A 109 -5.09 14.28 20.25
C LYS A 109 -4.88 15.59 21.00
#